data_AF-A0A0G2FN72-F1
#
_entry.id   AF-A0A0G2FN72-F1
#
_cell.length_a   1.000
_cell.length_b   1.000
_cell.length_c   1.000
_cell.angle_alpha   90.00
_cell.angle_beta   90.00
_cell.angle_gamma   90.00
#
_symmetry.space_group_name_H-M   'P 1'
#
loop_
_entity.id
_entity.type
_entity.pdbx_description
1 polymer ?
#
loop_
_entity_poly.entity_id
_entity_poly.type
_entity_poly.pdbx_seq_one_letter_code
_entity_poly.pdbx_strand_id
1 'polypeptide(L)'
;METVPSSAICTFVGEGAANVVFELAGVEDYPDLNGTAPPSNIPKVLARASRANENLGQLLRLPKDESNGPSYAELQEYWENKVSPLFETHELVQQKLVRLPQDPEFFDRLNQQLEQIEQKGTRRHDFAGHRFLPDGMNTGMLVEDMRPRAASSRPSSSGADDGQGQNDGQEDDDDLFTLHEIKPKWLHQSPRAPEGAEQCRNCAREVQRNLKNSTRNPVFCPLNLVKATDFPRNQNVVGDIRRALGLSAAQSDNLQAWLRESTLLRRLRANQWALDHADEKVVPASASASASASSASASGPFSSATSGGDDDDDDDDNIAKYCLAMTLRDCSLFLRIPRRPGASADDVVAKLADLDKKNYGSKHEYWEGMEDGLHEKNLYWKSGGDGVSAALTDCQLPFYKAGVKNLPPEVREYYRL
;
A
#
# COMPACT_ATOMS: atom_id res chain seq x y z
N MET A 1 14.49 -21.48 -3.03
CA MET A 1 13.31 -21.19 -3.87
C MET A 1 12.61 -22.50 -4.21
N GLU A 2 11.45 -22.78 -3.63
CA GLU A 2 10.64 -23.94 -4.03
C GLU A 2 10.11 -23.78 -5.45
N THR A 3 9.66 -24.90 -6.01
CA THR A 3 8.98 -24.97 -7.30
C THR A 3 7.52 -25.28 -7.07
N VAL A 4 6.62 -24.50 -7.66
CA VAL A 4 5.19 -24.80 -7.69
C VAL A 4 5.00 -26.12 -8.46
N PRO A 5 4.32 -27.14 -7.91
CA PRO A 5 4.17 -28.42 -8.58
C PRO A 5 3.26 -28.27 -9.81
N SER A 6 3.53 -29.02 -10.88
CA SER A 6 2.67 -29.02 -12.08
C SER A 6 1.23 -29.45 -11.79
N SER A 7 1.00 -30.19 -10.70
CA SER A 7 -0.33 -30.60 -10.23
C SER A 7 -1.09 -29.50 -9.48
N ALA A 8 -0.46 -28.36 -9.17
CA ALA A 8 -1.09 -27.27 -8.45
C ALA A 8 -2.33 -26.76 -9.20
N ILE A 9 -3.36 -26.44 -8.44
CA ILE A 9 -4.59 -25.87 -8.95
C ILE A 9 -4.48 -24.36 -8.74
N CYS A 10 -4.55 -23.61 -9.83
CA CYS A 10 -4.53 -22.15 -9.83
C CYS A 10 -5.90 -21.63 -10.27
N THR A 11 -6.59 -20.87 -9.43
CA THR A 11 -7.92 -20.31 -9.74
C THR A 11 -7.83 -18.80 -9.91
N PHE A 12 -8.31 -18.24 -11.02
CA PHE A 12 -8.23 -16.79 -11.26
C PHE A 12 -8.90 -15.97 -10.15
N VAL A 13 -8.17 -14.98 -9.62
CA VAL A 13 -8.66 -14.06 -8.58
C VAL A 13 -8.86 -12.66 -9.16
N GLY A 14 -7.90 -12.19 -9.95
CA GLY A 14 -7.95 -10.85 -10.51
C GLY A 14 -6.71 -10.51 -11.33
N GLU A 15 -6.71 -9.35 -11.97
CA GLU A 15 -5.56 -8.87 -12.71
C GLU A 15 -5.45 -7.34 -12.66
N GLY A 16 -4.20 -6.88 -12.69
CA GLY A 16 -3.84 -5.47 -12.87
C GLY A 16 -3.17 -5.24 -14.22
N ALA A 17 -2.60 -4.05 -14.42
CA ALA A 17 -1.91 -3.71 -15.66
C ALA A 17 -0.65 -4.56 -15.91
N ALA A 18 0.05 -4.98 -14.85
CA ALA A 18 1.32 -5.69 -14.95
C ALA A 18 1.26 -7.16 -14.52
N ASN A 19 0.19 -7.60 -13.86
CA ASN A 19 0.15 -8.94 -13.26
C ASN A 19 -1.24 -9.55 -13.32
N VAL A 20 -1.29 -10.88 -13.29
CA VAL A 20 -2.49 -11.66 -13.01
C VAL A 20 -2.26 -12.42 -11.70
N VAL A 21 -3.31 -12.58 -10.91
CA VAL A 21 -3.28 -13.22 -9.60
C VAL A 21 -4.22 -14.42 -9.60
N PHE A 22 -3.70 -15.55 -9.15
CA PHE A 22 -4.42 -16.81 -8.99
C PHE A 22 -4.38 -17.23 -7.52
N GLU A 23 -5.41 -17.89 -7.05
CA GLU A 23 -5.40 -18.64 -5.79
C GLU A 23 -4.70 -19.97 -6.02
N LEU A 24 -3.78 -20.34 -5.13
CA LEU A 24 -3.01 -21.57 -5.22
C LEU A 24 -3.55 -22.62 -4.25
N ALA A 25 -3.90 -23.80 -4.77
CA ALA A 25 -4.35 -24.97 -4.02
C ALA A 25 -3.69 -26.26 -4.54
N GLY A 26 -3.89 -27.39 -3.86
CA GLY A 26 -3.24 -28.67 -4.24
C GLY A 26 -1.75 -28.70 -3.91
N VAL A 27 -1.35 -27.94 -2.90
CA VAL A 27 0.03 -27.79 -2.42
C VAL A 27 0.16 -28.16 -0.93
N GLU A 28 -0.79 -28.94 -0.41
CA GLU A 28 -0.91 -29.25 1.01
C GLU A 28 0.32 -30.01 1.54
N ASP A 29 0.91 -30.86 0.70
CA ASP A 29 2.15 -31.62 0.98
C ASP A 29 3.43 -30.79 0.81
N TYR A 30 3.31 -29.49 0.51
CA TYR A 30 4.42 -28.56 0.31
C TYR A 30 4.33 -27.44 1.37
N PRO A 31 4.89 -27.66 2.58
CA PRO A 31 4.69 -26.76 3.73
C PRO A 31 5.01 -25.30 3.43
N ASP A 32 6.08 -25.08 2.68
CA ASP A 32 6.50 -23.75 2.32
C ASP A 32 5.51 -23.08 1.34
N LEU A 33 4.84 -23.83 0.45
CA LEU A 33 3.84 -23.29 -0.49
C LEU A 33 2.43 -23.20 0.12
N ASN A 34 2.19 -23.83 1.27
CA ASN A 34 0.87 -23.96 1.89
C ASN A 34 0.59 -22.88 2.96
N GLY A 35 1.38 -21.80 3.00
CA GLY A 35 1.15 -20.66 3.90
C GLY A 35 1.20 -20.98 5.41
N THR A 36 1.70 -22.17 5.78
CA THR A 36 1.66 -22.71 7.15
C THR A 36 3.04 -22.70 7.79
N ALA A 37 3.54 -21.52 8.16
CA ALA A 37 4.41 -21.37 9.33
C ALA A 37 4.60 -19.90 9.72
N PRO A 38 4.16 -19.46 10.91
CA PRO A 38 4.83 -18.35 11.57
C PRO A 38 6.25 -18.79 11.98
N PRO A 39 7.24 -17.88 12.01
CA PRO A 39 8.58 -18.21 12.50
C PRO A 39 8.51 -18.74 13.93
N SER A 40 9.36 -19.71 14.27
CA SER A 40 9.31 -20.53 15.49
C SER A 40 9.56 -19.80 16.83
N ASN A 41 9.67 -18.46 16.84
CA ASN A 41 9.98 -17.66 18.03
C ASN A 41 9.07 -16.43 18.17
N ILE A 42 7.76 -16.65 18.36
CA ILE A 42 6.81 -15.57 18.64
C ILE A 42 6.46 -15.53 20.15
N PRO A 43 6.66 -14.39 20.85
CA PRO A 43 6.23 -14.21 22.23
C PRO A 43 4.74 -14.51 22.45
N LYS A 44 4.37 -15.11 23.59
CA LYS A 44 3.00 -15.58 23.92
C LYS A 44 1.86 -14.55 23.74
N VAL A 45 2.17 -13.26 23.71
CA VAL A 45 1.19 -12.17 23.47
C VAL A 45 0.74 -12.13 22.01
N LEU A 46 1.62 -12.48 21.06
CA LEU A 46 1.33 -12.56 19.63
C LEU A 46 0.66 -13.88 19.20
N ALA A 47 0.55 -14.87 20.10
CA ALA A 47 -0.09 -16.15 19.82
C ALA A 47 -1.61 -16.05 19.57
N ARG A 48 -2.28 -14.99 20.06
CA ARG A 48 -3.70 -14.73 19.78
C ARG A 48 -3.94 -14.09 18.42
N ALA A 49 -3.13 -13.10 18.03
CA ALA A 49 -3.10 -12.58 16.66
C ALA A 49 -2.64 -13.66 15.66
N SER A 50 -1.79 -14.60 16.10
CA SER A 50 -1.41 -15.78 15.32
C SER A 50 -2.61 -16.66 14.96
N ARG A 51 -3.65 -16.79 15.79
CA ARG A 51 -4.86 -17.54 15.44
C ARG A 51 -5.68 -16.92 14.31
N ALA A 52 -5.62 -15.60 14.14
CA ALA A 52 -6.24 -14.91 12.99
C ALA A 52 -5.38 -15.03 11.71
N ASN A 53 -4.10 -15.41 11.85
CA ASN A 53 -3.13 -15.66 10.78
C ASN A 53 -2.86 -17.16 10.55
N GLU A 54 -3.43 -18.06 11.36
CA GLU A 54 -3.31 -19.50 11.22
C GLU A 54 -4.07 -19.91 9.96
N ASN A 55 -3.33 -20.36 8.93
CA ASN A 55 -3.85 -20.87 7.65
C ASN A 55 -4.29 -19.83 6.61
N LEU A 56 -3.57 -18.72 6.45
CA LEU A 56 -3.76 -17.87 5.27
C LEU A 56 -3.38 -18.63 4.00
N GLY A 57 -4.26 -18.59 3.01
CA GLY A 57 -3.97 -19.18 1.69
C GLY A 57 -2.79 -18.48 1.02
N GLN A 58 -2.37 -19.00 -0.13
CA GLN A 58 -1.38 -18.36 -0.97
C GLN A 58 -2.00 -17.99 -2.31
N LEU A 59 -1.66 -16.80 -2.79
CA LEU A 59 -1.94 -16.33 -4.12
C LEU A 59 -0.66 -16.47 -4.96
N LEU A 60 -0.78 -17.01 -6.16
CA LEU A 60 0.25 -16.98 -7.18
C LEU A 60 0.05 -15.75 -8.08
N ARG A 61 0.92 -14.77 -7.93
CA ARG A 61 1.01 -13.59 -8.79
C ARG A 61 1.99 -13.89 -9.93
N LEU A 62 1.57 -13.64 -11.16
CA LEU A 62 2.35 -13.87 -12.39
C LEU A 62 2.46 -12.57 -13.22
N PRO A 63 3.63 -12.29 -13.82
CA PRO A 63 3.83 -11.07 -14.60
C PRO A 63 3.17 -11.18 -15.97
N LYS A 64 2.74 -10.06 -16.51
CA LYS A 64 2.39 -9.92 -17.93
C LYS A 64 3.65 -9.55 -18.71
N ASP A 65 3.93 -10.23 -19.82
CA ASP A 65 5.15 -10.06 -20.64
C ASP A 65 5.39 -8.62 -21.12
N GLU A 66 4.33 -7.82 -21.28
CA GLU A 66 4.42 -6.45 -21.80
C GLU A 66 4.77 -5.40 -20.73
N SER A 67 5.03 -5.81 -19.49
CA SER A 67 5.33 -4.84 -18.44
C SER A 67 6.78 -4.35 -18.54
N ASN A 68 6.98 -3.05 -18.79
CA ASN A 68 8.29 -2.35 -18.67
C ASN A 68 8.76 -2.23 -17.19
N GLY A 69 8.32 -3.14 -16.34
CA GLY A 69 8.57 -3.14 -14.90
C GLY A 69 9.82 -3.94 -14.53
N PRO A 70 10.30 -3.80 -13.28
CA PRO A 70 11.37 -4.65 -12.75
C PRO A 70 10.95 -6.12 -12.77
N SER A 71 11.92 -7.02 -12.92
CA SER A 71 11.71 -8.45 -12.78
C SER A 71 11.29 -8.81 -11.36
N TYR A 72 10.64 -9.98 -11.18
CA TYR A 72 10.24 -10.42 -9.84
C TYR A 72 11.41 -10.66 -8.89
N ALA A 73 12.58 -11.01 -9.42
CA ALA A 73 13.81 -11.09 -8.62
C ALA A 73 14.19 -9.72 -8.05
N GLU A 74 14.19 -8.68 -8.89
CA GLU A 74 14.44 -7.31 -8.44
C GLU A 74 13.35 -6.80 -7.48
N LEU A 75 12.09 -7.18 -7.69
CA LEU A 75 10.99 -6.84 -6.78
C LEU A 75 11.15 -7.52 -5.41
N GLN A 76 11.56 -8.80 -5.38
CA GLN A 76 11.82 -9.52 -4.14
C GLN A 76 12.99 -8.88 -3.38
N GLU A 77 14.11 -8.64 -4.05
CA GLU A 77 15.29 -8.02 -3.45
C GLU A 77 14.99 -6.63 -2.90
N TYR A 78 14.24 -5.82 -3.67
CA TYR A 78 13.78 -4.50 -3.21
C TYR A 78 12.89 -4.61 -1.98
N TRP A 79 11.93 -5.55 -1.98
CA TRP A 79 11.04 -5.75 -0.85
C TRP A 79 11.83 -6.16 0.40
N GLU A 80 12.75 -7.11 0.29
CA GLU A 80 13.57 -7.60 1.41
C GLU A 80 14.51 -6.53 1.95
N ASN A 81 15.16 -5.76 1.08
CA ASN A 81 16.25 -4.86 1.48
C ASN A 81 15.80 -3.41 1.74
N LYS A 82 14.67 -2.97 1.15
CA LYS A 82 14.22 -1.57 1.23
C LYS A 82 12.87 -1.39 1.91
N VAL A 83 11.96 -2.37 1.82
CA VAL A 83 10.59 -2.23 2.33
C VAL A 83 10.40 -2.94 3.67
N SER A 84 10.71 -4.25 3.71
CA SER A 84 10.54 -5.10 4.89
C SER A 84 11.17 -4.52 6.15
N PRO A 85 12.39 -3.92 6.12
CA PRO A 85 13.01 -3.34 7.31
C PRO A 85 12.27 -2.14 7.91
N LEU A 86 11.30 -1.55 7.19
CA LEU A 86 10.56 -0.37 7.63
C LEU A 86 9.34 -0.69 8.50
N PHE A 87 8.93 -1.96 8.58
CA PHE A 87 7.68 -2.41 9.23
C PHE A 87 7.87 -3.73 9.98
N GLU A 88 6.94 -4.10 10.86
CA GLU A 88 6.96 -5.44 11.44
C GLU A 88 6.53 -6.47 10.39
N THR A 89 7.03 -7.71 10.49
CA THR A 89 6.67 -8.79 9.58
C THR A 89 5.15 -9.00 9.48
N HIS A 90 4.43 -8.92 10.60
CA HIS A 90 2.97 -9.11 10.61
C HIS A 90 2.18 -7.92 10.06
N GLU A 91 2.81 -6.76 9.84
CA GLU A 91 2.21 -5.56 9.25
C GLU A 91 2.33 -5.55 7.71
N LEU A 92 3.00 -6.54 7.12
CA LEU A 92 3.20 -6.66 5.69
C LEU A 92 2.53 -7.92 5.15
N VAL A 93 1.85 -7.79 4.02
CA VAL A 93 1.46 -8.95 3.20
C VAL A 93 2.76 -9.63 2.77
N GLN A 94 2.95 -10.86 3.22
CA GLN A 94 4.17 -11.59 2.91
C GLN A 94 4.22 -11.96 1.43
N GLN A 95 5.41 -11.87 0.85
CA GLN A 95 5.65 -12.30 -0.51
C GLN A 95 6.96 -13.08 -0.61
N LYS A 96 7.01 -14.04 -1.53
CA LYS A 96 8.23 -14.78 -1.83
C LYS A 96 8.31 -15.22 -3.28
N LEU A 97 9.51 -15.16 -3.83
CA LEU A 97 9.80 -15.64 -5.16
C LEU A 97 9.73 -17.18 -5.20
N VAL A 98 9.10 -17.74 -6.23
CA VAL A 98 8.99 -19.19 -6.47
C VAL A 98 9.33 -19.55 -7.91
N ARG A 99 9.79 -20.77 -8.12
CA ARG A 99 9.97 -21.33 -9.48
C ARG A 99 8.65 -21.83 -10.01
N LEU A 100 8.39 -21.56 -11.29
CA LEU A 100 7.23 -22.10 -11.99
C LEU A 100 7.58 -23.46 -12.62
N PRO A 101 6.59 -24.38 -12.70
CA PRO A 101 6.80 -25.62 -13.44
C PRO A 101 7.03 -25.29 -14.91
N GLN A 102 7.91 -26.06 -15.56
CA GLN A 102 8.19 -25.92 -16.99
C GLN A 102 7.26 -26.77 -17.86
N ASP A 103 6.17 -27.26 -17.26
CA ASP A 103 5.14 -28.06 -17.91
C ASP A 103 4.18 -27.14 -18.67
N PRO A 104 4.07 -27.25 -20.01
CA PRO A 104 3.15 -26.44 -20.80
C PRO A 104 1.69 -26.57 -20.34
N GLU A 105 1.28 -27.75 -19.86
CA GLU A 105 -0.10 -27.98 -19.41
C GLU A 105 -0.47 -27.10 -18.21
N PHE A 106 0.51 -26.72 -17.38
CA PHE A 106 0.29 -25.77 -16.29
C PHE A 106 -0.18 -24.41 -16.82
N PHE A 107 0.54 -23.86 -17.81
CA PHE A 107 0.22 -22.56 -18.41
C PHE A 107 -1.05 -22.61 -19.26
N ASP A 108 -1.31 -23.72 -19.95
CA ASP A 108 -2.54 -23.91 -20.73
C ASP A 108 -3.79 -23.80 -19.85
N ARG A 109 -3.76 -24.37 -18.64
CA ARG A 109 -4.88 -24.24 -17.67
C ARG A 109 -5.10 -22.81 -17.18
N LEU A 110 -4.04 -22.01 -17.04
CA LEU A 110 -4.14 -20.59 -16.68
C LEU A 110 -4.73 -19.79 -17.84
N ASN A 111 -4.21 -19.99 -19.05
CA ASN A 111 -4.66 -19.32 -20.27
C ASN A 111 -6.12 -19.63 -20.59
N GLN A 112 -6.54 -20.88 -20.40
CA GLN A 112 -7.93 -21.29 -20.59
C GLN A 112 -8.89 -20.51 -19.67
N GLN A 113 -8.49 -20.24 -18.42
CA GLN A 113 -9.31 -19.42 -17.52
C GLN A 113 -9.42 -17.97 -18.02
N LEU A 114 -8.31 -17.38 -18.47
CA LEU A 114 -8.31 -16.03 -19.03
C LEU A 114 -9.22 -15.93 -20.26
N GLU A 115 -9.19 -16.93 -21.13
CA GLU A 115 -10.07 -17.04 -22.29
C GLU A 115 -11.54 -17.12 -21.92
N GLN A 116 -11.90 -17.93 -20.93
CA GLN A 116 -13.28 -18.04 -20.47
C GLN A 116 -13.80 -16.71 -19.90
N ILE A 117 -12.96 -15.97 -19.16
CA ILE A 117 -13.32 -14.67 -18.58
C ILE A 117 -13.46 -13.61 -19.69
N GLU A 118 -12.61 -13.69 -20.70
CA GLU A 118 -12.66 -12.83 -21.89
C GLU A 118 -13.93 -13.09 -22.72
N GLN A 119 -14.28 -14.36 -22.97
CA GLN A 119 -15.52 -14.75 -23.65
C GLN A 119 -16.78 -14.35 -22.89
N LYS A 120 -16.74 -14.32 -21.56
CA LYS A 120 -17.82 -13.81 -20.70
C LYS A 120 -17.96 -12.29 -20.73
N GLY A 121 -17.00 -11.57 -21.32
CA GLY A 121 -17.01 -10.10 -21.39
C GLY A 121 -16.75 -9.41 -20.04
N THR A 122 -16.30 -10.15 -19.02
CA THR A 122 -15.98 -9.61 -17.69
C THR A 122 -14.54 -9.15 -17.56
N ARG A 123 -13.68 -9.52 -18.52
CA ARG A 123 -12.28 -9.07 -18.59
C ARG A 123 -12.23 -7.62 -19.09
N ARG A 124 -11.38 -6.79 -18.48
CA ARG A 124 -11.17 -5.41 -18.95
C ARG A 124 -10.58 -5.44 -20.36
N HIS A 125 -11.13 -4.64 -21.27
CA HIS A 125 -10.80 -4.71 -22.70
C HIS A 125 -9.30 -4.51 -23.01
N ASP A 126 -8.60 -3.68 -22.25
CA ASP A 126 -7.17 -3.41 -22.38
C ASP A 126 -6.28 -4.53 -21.83
N PHE A 127 -6.86 -5.56 -21.22
CA PHE A 127 -6.16 -6.77 -20.77
C PHE A 127 -6.45 -7.98 -21.66
N ALA A 128 -7.45 -7.89 -22.55
CA ALA A 128 -7.83 -8.96 -23.46
C ALA A 128 -6.67 -9.37 -24.37
N GLY A 129 -6.60 -10.65 -24.74
CA GLY A 129 -5.54 -11.18 -25.60
C GLY A 129 -4.23 -11.55 -24.91
N HIS A 130 -3.95 -11.08 -23.69
CA HIS A 130 -2.76 -11.52 -22.96
C HIS A 130 -2.81 -13.03 -22.63
N ARG A 131 -1.68 -13.71 -22.80
CA ARG A 131 -1.45 -15.14 -22.53
C ARG A 131 -0.08 -15.34 -21.90
N PHE A 132 0.05 -16.36 -21.06
CA PHE A 132 1.33 -16.83 -20.53
C PHE A 132 1.98 -17.79 -21.52
N LEU A 133 3.26 -17.58 -21.79
CA LEU A 133 4.07 -18.48 -22.61
C LEU A 133 5.07 -19.19 -21.70
N PRO A 134 5.19 -20.53 -21.77
CA PRO A 134 6.17 -21.27 -20.95
C PRO A 134 7.61 -20.78 -21.21
N ASP A 135 7.91 -20.46 -22.47
CA ASP A 135 9.21 -19.99 -22.93
C ASP A 135 9.52 -18.60 -22.35
N GLY A 136 10.24 -18.58 -21.22
CA GLY A 136 10.70 -17.35 -20.55
C GLY A 136 10.09 -17.14 -19.15
N MET A 137 9.01 -17.85 -18.81
CA MET A 137 8.36 -17.75 -17.50
C MET A 137 8.93 -18.76 -16.50
N ASN A 138 10.04 -18.38 -15.85
CA ASN A 138 10.72 -19.26 -14.88
C ASN A 138 10.28 -19.04 -13.43
N THR A 139 9.74 -17.87 -13.12
CA THR A 139 9.46 -17.45 -11.75
C THR A 139 8.09 -16.79 -11.62
N GLY A 140 7.43 -17.05 -10.49
CA GLY A 140 6.24 -16.34 -10.02
C GLY A 140 6.48 -15.80 -8.62
N MET A 141 5.50 -15.06 -8.10
CA MET A 141 5.54 -14.54 -6.73
C MET A 141 4.38 -15.15 -5.94
N LEU A 142 4.68 -15.85 -4.85
CA LEU A 142 3.65 -16.17 -3.87
C LEU A 142 3.40 -14.96 -2.99
N VAL A 143 2.13 -14.69 -2.75
CA VAL A 143 1.64 -13.58 -1.96
C VAL A 143 0.62 -14.12 -0.97
N GLU A 144 0.70 -13.69 0.27
CA GLU A 144 -0.26 -14.05 1.31
C GLU A 144 -1.70 -13.67 0.94
N ASP A 145 -2.64 -14.60 1.07
CA ASP A 145 -4.05 -14.35 0.76
C ASP A 145 -4.80 -13.72 1.94
N MET A 146 -5.14 -12.44 1.79
CA MET A 146 -5.92 -11.67 2.76
C MET A 146 -7.43 -11.89 2.66
N ARG A 147 -7.93 -12.68 1.70
CA ARG A 147 -9.37 -12.98 1.55
C ARG A 147 -9.86 -13.97 2.61
N PRO A 148 -11.15 -13.95 2.96
CA PRO A 148 -11.77 -15.03 3.72
C PRO A 148 -11.56 -16.39 3.02
N ARG A 149 -11.31 -17.46 3.78
CA ARG A 149 -11.27 -18.81 3.21
C ARG A 149 -12.68 -19.36 3.17
N ALA A 150 -13.10 -19.82 2.00
CA ALA A 150 -14.31 -20.62 1.90
C ALA A 150 -14.18 -21.86 2.81
N ALA A 151 -15.24 -22.14 3.58
CA ALA A 151 -15.31 -23.22 4.58
C ALA A 151 -15.01 -24.64 4.04
N SER A 152 -14.86 -24.81 2.72
CA SER A 152 -14.67 -26.09 2.02
C SER A 152 -13.26 -26.69 2.09
N SER A 153 -12.26 -26.00 2.69
CA SER A 153 -10.86 -26.47 2.71
C SER A 153 -10.35 -26.96 4.08
N ARG A 154 -11.22 -27.15 5.07
CA ARG A 154 -10.81 -27.87 6.29
C ARG A 154 -10.69 -29.36 5.98
N PRO A 155 -9.57 -30.03 6.27
CA PRO A 155 -9.54 -31.48 6.33
C PRO A 155 -10.57 -31.89 7.36
N SER A 156 -11.59 -32.63 6.94
CA SER A 156 -12.45 -33.35 7.87
C SER A 156 -11.54 -34.23 8.71
N SER A 157 -11.38 -33.89 9.99
CA SER A 157 -10.79 -34.78 10.96
C SER A 157 -11.72 -35.98 11.07
N SER A 158 -11.49 -36.99 10.22
CA SER A 158 -12.10 -38.31 10.31
C SER A 158 -11.52 -39.04 11.52
N GLY A 159 -11.86 -38.54 12.71
CA GLY A 159 -11.84 -39.30 13.94
C GLY A 159 -13.28 -39.70 14.24
N ALA A 160 -13.61 -40.95 13.97
CA ALA A 160 -14.82 -41.56 14.51
C ALA A 160 -14.72 -41.56 16.04
N ASP A 161 -15.67 -40.94 16.76
CA ASP A 161 -16.33 -41.57 17.91
C ASP A 161 -17.55 -40.76 18.42
N ASP A 162 -18.69 -41.45 18.45
CA ASP A 162 -19.85 -41.38 19.34
C ASP A 162 -20.36 -40.03 19.91
N GLY A 163 -21.39 -39.51 19.23
CA GLY A 163 -22.71 -39.31 19.83
C GLY A 163 -22.87 -38.50 21.11
N GLN A 164 -23.08 -37.18 20.98
CA GLN A 164 -24.20 -36.44 21.58
C GLN A 164 -24.19 -35.00 21.07
N GLY A 165 -25.28 -34.61 20.39
CA GLY A 165 -25.42 -33.30 19.77
C GLY A 165 -25.53 -32.17 20.79
N GLN A 166 -24.54 -31.29 20.80
CA GLN A 166 -24.73 -29.87 21.04
C GLN A 166 -24.42 -29.16 19.71
N ASN A 167 -25.47 -28.58 19.10
CA ASN A 167 -25.28 -27.56 18.07
C ASN A 167 -24.77 -26.30 18.78
N ASP A 168 -23.50 -26.31 19.14
CA ASP A 168 -22.78 -25.07 19.42
C ASP A 168 -22.67 -24.37 18.07
N GLY A 169 -23.42 -23.28 17.89
CA GLY A 169 -23.51 -22.54 16.64
C GLY A 169 -22.13 -22.22 16.10
N GLN A 170 -21.66 -23.05 15.17
CA GLN A 170 -20.40 -22.87 14.50
C GLN A 170 -20.63 -21.77 13.48
N GLU A 171 -20.39 -20.52 13.90
CA GLU A 171 -20.38 -19.37 13.02
C GLU A 171 -19.41 -19.67 11.87
N ASP A 172 -19.92 -19.60 10.63
CA ASP A 172 -19.11 -19.80 9.43
C ASP A 172 -17.93 -18.81 9.45
N ASP A 173 -16.72 -19.30 9.18
CA ASP A 173 -15.46 -18.51 9.19
C ASP A 173 -15.56 -17.26 8.29
N ASP A 174 -16.33 -17.37 7.20
CA ASP A 174 -16.63 -16.29 6.24
C ASP A 174 -17.42 -15.12 6.84
N ASP A 175 -18.08 -15.30 7.98
CA ASP A 175 -18.90 -14.28 8.66
C ASP A 175 -18.19 -13.59 9.83
N LEU A 176 -16.94 -13.98 10.16
CA LEU A 176 -16.24 -13.42 11.33
C LEU A 176 -15.74 -11.99 11.11
N PHE A 177 -15.34 -11.65 9.89
CA PHE A 177 -14.78 -10.34 9.54
C PHE A 177 -15.25 -9.84 8.17
N THR A 178 -14.96 -8.58 7.87
CA THR A 178 -14.97 -8.05 6.49
C THR A 178 -13.57 -7.70 6.05
N LEU A 179 -13.24 -8.00 4.79
CA LEU A 179 -12.01 -7.52 4.16
C LEU A 179 -12.27 -6.16 3.50
N HIS A 180 -11.42 -5.18 3.79
CA HIS A 180 -11.39 -3.89 3.12
C HIS A 180 -9.99 -3.64 2.58
N GLU A 181 -9.90 -3.12 1.35
CA GLU A 181 -8.67 -2.57 0.78
C GLU A 181 -8.76 -1.05 0.76
N ILE A 182 -7.75 -0.37 1.29
CA ILE A 182 -7.65 1.09 1.29
C ILE A 182 -6.27 1.48 0.78
N LYS A 183 -6.18 2.45 -0.12
CA LYS A 183 -4.90 3.11 -0.39
C LYS A 183 -4.72 4.27 0.59
N PRO A 184 -3.82 4.18 1.60
CA PRO A 184 -3.63 5.25 2.59
C PRO A 184 -3.05 6.53 1.97
N LYS A 185 -2.45 6.42 0.76
CA LYS A 185 -1.87 7.54 0.02
C LYS A 185 -0.88 8.32 0.90
N TRP A 186 -0.93 9.65 0.81
CA TRP A 186 -0.12 10.54 1.61
C TRP A 186 -0.74 10.72 2.99
N LEU A 187 0.03 10.41 4.03
CA LEU A 187 -0.39 10.57 5.43
C LEU A 187 0.16 11.84 6.09
N HIS A 188 0.93 12.65 5.35
CA HIS A 188 1.22 14.05 5.62
C HIS A 188 0.98 14.87 4.34
N GLN A 189 1.13 16.19 4.37
CA GLN A 189 1.00 16.98 3.14
C GLN A 189 2.26 16.88 2.26
N SER A 190 2.05 16.97 0.94
CA SER A 190 3.11 17.25 -0.04
C SER A 190 4.04 18.38 0.41
N PRO A 191 5.37 18.20 0.41
CA PRO A 191 6.32 19.29 0.66
C PRO A 191 6.25 20.38 -0.42
N ARG A 192 5.71 20.05 -1.61
CA ARG A 192 5.45 21.00 -2.69
C ARG A 192 4.07 21.67 -2.60
N ALA A 193 3.27 21.37 -1.58
CA ALA A 193 2.00 22.07 -1.40
C ALA A 193 2.27 23.54 -1.03
N PRO A 194 1.49 24.49 -1.56
CA PRO A 194 1.64 25.91 -1.22
C PRO A 194 1.41 26.18 0.27
N GLU A 195 2.12 27.17 0.80
CA GLU A 195 1.89 27.67 2.16
C GLU A 195 0.41 28.08 2.30
N GLY A 196 -0.22 27.68 3.40
CA GLY A 196 -1.64 27.95 3.63
C GLY A 196 -2.62 27.06 2.85
N ALA A 197 -2.17 26.03 2.12
CA ALA A 197 -3.05 25.09 1.43
C ALA A 197 -4.22 24.58 2.32
N GLU A 198 -5.43 24.57 1.75
CA GLU A 198 -6.68 24.24 2.45
C GLU A 198 -7.12 22.79 2.29
N GLN A 199 -6.43 22.03 1.44
CA GLN A 199 -6.68 20.61 1.24
C GLN A 199 -5.39 19.83 0.97
N CYS A 200 -5.40 18.55 1.34
CA CYS A 200 -4.24 17.69 1.13
C CYS A 200 -4.08 17.30 -0.34
N ARG A 201 -2.86 16.91 -0.74
CA ARG A 201 -2.52 16.49 -2.10
C ARG A 201 -3.47 15.44 -2.65
N ASN A 202 -3.82 14.42 -1.86
CA ASN A 202 -4.75 13.39 -2.35
C ASN A 202 -6.14 13.96 -2.64
N CYS A 203 -6.65 14.85 -1.79
CA CYS A 203 -7.93 15.51 -2.05
C CYS A 203 -7.87 16.36 -3.32
N ALA A 204 -6.79 17.14 -3.50
CA ALA A 204 -6.55 17.91 -4.73
C ALA A 204 -6.53 17.01 -5.98
N ARG A 205 -5.79 15.90 -5.93
CA ARG A 205 -5.68 14.91 -7.01
C ARG A 205 -7.00 14.23 -7.36
N GLU A 206 -7.80 13.88 -6.36
CA GLU A 206 -9.11 13.28 -6.57
C GLU A 206 -10.13 14.28 -7.15
N VAL A 207 -10.06 15.56 -6.76
CA VAL A 207 -10.82 16.62 -7.43
C VAL A 207 -10.39 16.74 -8.89
N GLN A 208 -9.08 16.76 -9.17
CA GLN A 208 -8.56 16.80 -10.54
C GLN A 208 -9.05 15.62 -11.38
N ARG A 209 -9.09 14.41 -10.80
CA ARG A 209 -9.65 13.21 -11.45
C ARG A 209 -11.14 13.36 -11.73
N ASN A 210 -11.90 13.91 -10.78
CA ASN A 210 -13.32 14.18 -10.98
C ASN A 210 -13.57 15.17 -12.11
N LEU A 211 -12.77 16.25 -12.18
CA LEU A 211 -12.83 17.23 -13.27
C LEU A 211 -12.50 16.58 -14.63
N LYS A 212 -11.40 15.81 -14.69
CA LYS A 212 -10.97 15.13 -15.92
C LYS A 212 -12.02 14.14 -16.43
N ASN A 213 -12.67 13.42 -15.53
CA ASN A 213 -13.64 12.39 -15.87
C ASN A 213 -15.09 12.91 -15.88
N SER A 214 -15.32 14.21 -15.67
CA SER A 214 -16.65 14.80 -15.54
C SER A 214 -17.54 14.08 -14.50
N THR A 215 -16.97 13.72 -13.35
CA THR A 215 -17.67 13.03 -12.25
C THR A 215 -17.79 13.93 -11.01
N ARG A 216 -18.60 13.47 -10.04
CA ARG A 216 -18.87 14.16 -8.77
C ARG A 216 -18.83 13.19 -7.58
N ASN A 217 -17.88 12.27 -7.60
CA ASN A 217 -17.71 11.28 -6.54
C ASN A 217 -17.14 11.97 -5.28
N PRO A 218 -17.75 11.75 -4.10
CA PRO A 218 -17.19 12.22 -2.84
C PRO A 218 -15.75 11.72 -2.64
N VAL A 219 -14.91 12.59 -2.11
CA VAL A 219 -13.48 12.32 -1.92
C VAL A 219 -13.19 12.02 -0.46
N PHE A 220 -12.74 10.79 -0.19
CA PHE A 220 -12.21 10.43 1.12
C PHE A 220 -10.83 11.07 1.35
N CYS A 221 -10.68 11.81 2.45
CA CYS A 221 -9.41 12.40 2.88
C CYS A 221 -8.56 11.35 3.62
N PRO A 222 -7.42 10.89 3.08
CA PRO A 222 -6.64 9.81 3.72
C PRO A 222 -6.02 10.21 5.04
N LEU A 223 -5.79 11.51 5.26
CA LEU A 223 -5.30 12.02 6.54
C LEU A 223 -6.27 11.68 7.71
N ASN A 224 -7.56 11.40 7.43
CA ASN A 224 -8.52 10.91 8.43
C ASN A 224 -8.03 9.65 9.15
N LEU A 225 -7.27 8.78 8.48
CA LEU A 225 -6.72 7.57 9.08
C LEU A 225 -5.77 7.88 10.25
N VAL A 226 -4.87 8.85 10.11
CA VAL A 226 -3.93 9.22 11.17
C VAL A 226 -4.52 10.23 12.17
N LYS A 227 -5.51 11.03 11.77
CA LYS A 227 -6.18 11.97 12.68
C LYS A 227 -7.05 11.28 13.73
N ALA A 228 -7.59 10.11 13.42
CA ALA A 228 -8.33 9.32 14.41
C ALA A 228 -7.45 9.02 15.64
N THR A 229 -6.13 8.93 15.44
CA THR A 229 -5.11 8.75 16.45
C THR A 229 -4.64 10.08 17.04
N ASP A 230 -4.28 11.06 16.20
CA ASP A 230 -3.67 12.32 16.66
C ASP A 230 -4.69 13.26 17.34
N PHE A 231 -5.96 13.20 16.92
CA PHE A 231 -7.06 14.03 17.43
C PHE A 231 -8.25 13.14 17.86
N PRO A 232 -8.09 12.28 18.89
CA PRO A 232 -9.06 11.23 19.21
C PRO A 232 -10.43 11.75 19.67
N ARG A 233 -10.54 13.05 20.00
CA ARG A 233 -11.80 13.72 20.37
C ARG A 233 -12.58 14.28 19.18
N ASN A 234 -12.04 14.23 17.96
CA ASN A 234 -12.72 14.75 16.77
C ASN A 234 -13.66 13.69 16.18
N GLN A 235 -14.94 13.77 16.54
CA GLN A 235 -15.97 12.80 16.12
C GLN A 235 -16.26 12.81 14.61
N ASN A 236 -15.95 13.90 13.89
CA ASN A 236 -16.20 13.97 12.45
C ASN A 236 -15.35 12.96 11.68
N VAL A 237 -14.08 12.79 12.09
CA VAL A 237 -13.12 11.87 11.45
C VAL A 237 -13.65 10.43 11.44
N VAL A 238 -14.27 10.02 12.55
CA VAL A 238 -14.85 8.68 12.70
C VAL A 238 -16.01 8.46 11.73
N GLY A 239 -16.92 9.44 11.67
CA GLY A 239 -18.06 9.40 10.76
C GLY A 239 -17.63 9.29 9.30
N ASP A 240 -16.57 10.00 8.92
CA ASP A 240 -16.04 10.01 7.55
C ASP A 240 -15.44 8.65 7.17
N ILE A 241 -14.62 8.06 8.04
CA ILE A 241 -14.03 6.72 7.82
C ILE A 241 -15.14 5.68 7.68
N ARG A 242 -16.12 5.70 8.59
CA ARG A 242 -17.26 4.79 8.56
C ARG A 242 -18.03 4.87 7.24
N ARG A 243 -18.35 6.09 6.78
CA ARG A 243 -19.08 6.30 5.52
C ARG A 243 -18.25 5.88 4.30
N ALA A 244 -16.98 6.27 4.26
CA ALA A 244 -16.10 5.98 3.12
C ALA A 244 -15.85 4.48 2.92
N LEU A 245 -15.81 3.72 4.01
CA LEU A 245 -15.54 2.28 3.99
C LEU A 245 -16.81 1.42 4.10
N GLY A 246 -17.99 2.04 4.25
CA GLY A 246 -19.27 1.33 4.37
C GLY A 246 -19.38 0.46 5.64
N LEU A 247 -18.80 0.90 6.76
CA LEU A 247 -18.73 0.10 8.00
C LEU A 247 -20.02 0.14 8.81
N SER A 248 -20.37 -0.99 9.43
CA SER A 248 -21.33 -1.02 10.54
C SER A 248 -20.77 -0.25 11.76
N ALA A 249 -21.62 0.01 12.77
CA ALA A 249 -21.19 0.66 14.00
C ALA A 249 -20.11 -0.17 14.73
N ALA A 250 -20.31 -1.47 14.87
CA ALA A 250 -19.37 -2.38 15.52
C ALA A 250 -18.00 -2.38 14.82
N GLN A 251 -17.99 -2.52 13.49
CA GLN A 251 -16.75 -2.48 12.71
C GLN A 251 -16.04 -1.12 12.80
N SER A 252 -16.81 -0.02 12.77
CA SER A 252 -16.27 1.32 12.95
C SER A 252 -15.61 1.48 14.32
N ASP A 253 -16.20 0.93 15.38
CA ASP A 253 -15.64 1.01 16.73
C ASP A 253 -14.38 0.13 16.87
N ASN A 254 -14.41 -1.08 16.31
CA ASN A 254 -13.25 -1.97 16.27
C ASN A 254 -12.08 -1.34 15.51
N LEU A 255 -12.33 -0.75 14.32
CA LEU A 255 -11.30 -0.08 13.54
C LEU A 255 -10.74 1.15 14.27
N GLN A 256 -11.58 1.92 14.97
CA GLN A 256 -11.12 3.06 15.76
C GLN A 256 -10.24 2.64 16.94
N ALA A 257 -10.58 1.55 17.63
CA ALA A 257 -9.74 1.01 18.69
C ALA A 257 -8.36 0.65 18.13
N TRP A 258 -8.33 -0.07 17.01
CA TRP A 258 -7.08 -0.39 16.31
C TRP A 258 -6.30 0.86 15.88
N LEU A 259 -6.93 1.86 15.27
CA LEU A 259 -6.25 3.10 14.84
C LEU A 259 -5.59 3.85 16.01
N ARG A 260 -6.17 3.78 17.22
CA ARG A 260 -5.61 4.45 18.40
C ARG A 260 -4.38 3.73 18.95
N GLU A 261 -4.40 2.41 18.93
CA GLU A 261 -3.36 1.56 19.54
C GLU A 261 -2.22 1.26 18.57
N SER A 262 -2.54 0.98 17.31
CA SER A 262 -1.58 0.59 16.27
C SER A 262 -0.56 1.68 15.96
N THR A 263 0.68 1.26 15.69
CA THR A 263 1.75 2.14 15.21
C THR A 263 1.89 2.13 13.69
N LEU A 264 1.26 1.19 12.97
CA LEU A 264 1.49 0.94 11.55
C LEU A 264 1.37 2.22 10.69
N LEU A 265 0.24 2.92 10.75
CA LEU A 265 0.03 4.12 9.93
C LEU A 265 0.87 5.32 10.40
N ARG A 266 1.23 5.38 11.68
CA ARG A 266 2.17 6.39 12.20
C ARG A 266 3.58 6.13 11.67
N ARG A 267 4.01 4.87 11.62
CA ARG A 267 5.30 4.43 11.06
C ARG A 267 5.35 4.64 9.55
N LEU A 268 4.28 4.31 8.82
CA LEU A 268 4.16 4.60 7.39
C LEU A 268 4.29 6.11 7.14
N ARG A 269 3.56 6.94 7.89
CA ARG A 269 3.67 8.41 7.81
C ARG A 269 5.08 8.92 8.10
N ALA A 270 5.74 8.37 9.13
CA ALA A 270 7.10 8.78 9.50
C ALA A 270 8.12 8.46 8.40
N ASN A 271 8.01 7.28 7.77
CA ASN A 271 8.85 6.91 6.64
C ASN A 271 8.57 7.76 5.39
N GLN A 272 7.29 8.04 5.09
CA GLN A 272 6.93 9.00 4.04
C GLN A 272 7.58 10.36 4.32
N TRP A 273 7.38 10.91 5.52
CA TRP A 273 7.95 12.21 5.90
C TRP A 273 9.48 12.25 5.78
N ALA A 274 10.17 11.23 6.27
CA ALA A 274 11.63 11.18 6.26
C ALA A 274 12.22 11.14 4.84
N LEU A 275 11.57 10.44 3.91
CA LEU A 275 12.00 10.38 2.50
C LEU A 275 11.67 11.69 1.77
N ASP A 276 10.56 12.32 2.12
CA ASP A 276 10.06 13.54 1.46
C ASP A 276 10.83 14.79 1.88
N HIS A 277 11.50 14.76 3.03
CA HIS A 277 12.26 15.87 3.61
C HIS A 277 13.72 15.46 3.91
N ALA A 278 14.24 14.46 3.20
CA ALA A 278 15.62 13.98 3.39
C ALA A 278 16.65 15.10 3.19
N ASP A 279 16.37 16.03 2.28
CA ASP A 279 17.25 17.16 1.93
C ASP A 279 17.17 18.33 2.94
N GLU A 280 16.13 18.40 3.78
CA GLU A 280 16.01 19.44 4.80
C GLU A 280 16.92 19.20 6.02
N LYS A 281 17.51 18.01 6.14
CA LYS A 281 18.35 17.64 7.32
C LYS A 281 19.81 18.09 7.25
N VAL A 282 20.22 18.84 6.23
CA VAL A 282 21.57 19.45 6.17
C VAL A 282 21.47 20.97 6.14
N VAL A 283 21.27 21.57 7.31
CA VAL A 283 21.75 22.93 7.55
C VAL A 283 22.58 22.89 8.84
N PRO A 284 23.93 22.90 8.76
CA PRO A 284 24.74 23.18 9.93
C PRO A 284 24.39 24.60 10.41
N ALA A 285 24.09 24.72 11.70
CA ALA A 285 23.84 26.00 12.34
C ALA A 285 25.12 26.86 12.37
N SER A 286 25.39 27.60 11.29
CA SER A 286 26.20 28.83 11.22
C SER A 286 26.18 29.29 9.76
N ALA A 287 25.72 30.47 9.37
CA ALA A 287 26.22 31.74 9.86
C ALA A 287 25.20 32.87 9.70
N SER A 288 25.06 33.64 10.78
CA SER A 288 24.54 35.00 10.79
C SER A 288 25.64 36.01 10.43
N ALA A 289 25.24 37.09 9.74
CA ALA A 289 25.95 38.37 9.47
C ALA A 289 27.06 38.30 8.40
N SER A 290 27.26 39.27 7.48
CA SER A 290 26.88 40.69 7.39
C SER A 290 27.13 41.24 5.96
N ALA A 291 26.53 42.40 5.68
CA ALA A 291 26.56 43.17 4.42
C ALA A 291 27.95 43.52 3.84
N SER A 292 28.03 43.74 2.51
CA SER A 292 28.49 44.98 1.83
C SER A 292 28.74 44.78 0.32
N ALA A 293 28.52 45.84 -0.46
CA ALA A 293 28.55 45.93 -1.93
C ALA A 293 29.94 45.86 -2.60
N SER A 294 30.01 45.52 -3.90
CA SER A 294 30.47 46.41 -5.02
C SER A 294 31.09 45.67 -6.23
N SER A 295 30.63 46.06 -7.42
CA SER A 295 31.35 46.26 -8.71
C SER A 295 32.01 45.11 -9.50
N ALA A 296 31.95 45.29 -10.83
CA ALA A 296 32.24 44.37 -11.91
C ALA A 296 33.73 44.27 -12.33
N SER A 297 34.09 43.17 -13.03
CA SER A 297 34.70 43.10 -14.39
C SER A 297 35.81 42.03 -14.59
N ALA A 298 35.63 41.26 -15.67
CA ALA A 298 36.58 40.74 -16.68
C ALA A 298 37.80 39.82 -16.36
N SER A 299 37.74 38.63 -16.99
CA SER A 299 38.77 37.89 -17.79
C SER A 299 39.97 37.13 -17.17
N GLY A 300 39.84 35.78 -17.16
CA GLY A 300 40.78 34.72 -17.62
C GLY A 300 42.03 34.35 -16.78
N PRO A 301 42.74 33.22 -17.07
CA PRO A 301 42.34 31.90 -17.59
C PRO A 301 42.88 30.70 -16.75
N PHE A 302 42.33 29.50 -17.04
CA PHE A 302 42.88 28.14 -16.85
C PHE A 302 43.87 27.84 -15.70
N SER A 303 43.45 26.98 -14.75
CA SER A 303 44.31 25.92 -14.20
C SER A 303 43.48 24.73 -13.76
N SER A 304 43.95 23.58 -14.22
CA SER A 304 43.41 22.24 -14.14
C SER A 304 43.54 21.60 -12.76
N ALA A 305 42.68 20.59 -12.58
CA ALA A 305 42.70 19.51 -11.58
C ALA A 305 42.08 19.85 -10.22
N THR A 306 40.91 19.26 -9.95
CA THR A 306 40.78 18.10 -9.04
C THR A 306 39.35 17.55 -9.04
N SER A 307 39.25 16.21 -9.08
CA SER A 307 38.16 15.35 -8.59
C SER A 307 36.75 15.52 -9.17
N GLY A 308 36.50 14.81 -10.29
CA GLY A 308 35.19 14.21 -10.55
C GLY A 308 35.15 12.83 -9.91
N GLY A 309 34.11 12.53 -9.14
CA GLY A 309 33.97 11.24 -8.46
C GLY A 309 32.78 11.08 -7.52
N ASP A 310 32.13 12.16 -7.08
CA ASP A 310 31.12 12.06 -6.00
C ASP A 310 29.68 12.46 -6.42
N ASP A 311 29.48 13.10 -7.59
CA ASP A 311 28.15 13.63 -7.96
C ASP A 311 27.17 12.54 -8.49
N ASP A 312 27.67 11.49 -9.16
CA ASP A 312 26.80 10.47 -9.79
C ASP A 312 26.16 9.52 -8.75
N ASP A 313 26.86 9.19 -7.66
CA ASP A 313 26.36 8.28 -6.61
C ASP A 313 25.27 8.93 -5.74
N ASP A 314 25.37 10.24 -5.51
CA ASP A 314 24.37 11.01 -4.75
C ASP A 314 23.05 11.12 -5.51
N ASP A 315 23.10 11.28 -6.84
CA ASP A 315 21.92 11.32 -7.70
C ASP A 315 21.16 9.98 -7.70
N ASP A 316 21.88 8.85 -7.78
CA ASP A 316 21.27 7.52 -7.74
C ASP A 316 20.60 7.22 -6.38
N ASP A 317 21.19 7.62 -5.26
CA ASP A 317 20.58 7.46 -3.94
C ASP A 317 19.34 8.35 -3.78
N ASN A 318 19.37 9.58 -4.30
CA ASN A 318 18.21 10.48 -4.29
C ASN A 318 17.06 9.94 -5.15
N ILE A 319 17.36 9.41 -6.34
CA ILE A 319 16.38 8.72 -7.18
C ILE A 319 15.79 7.51 -6.45
N ALA A 320 16.62 6.72 -5.76
CA ALA A 320 16.17 5.56 -5.00
C ALA A 320 15.24 5.94 -3.84
N LYS A 321 15.58 6.99 -3.07
CA LYS A 321 14.73 7.54 -2.00
C LYS A 321 13.40 8.05 -2.56
N TYR A 322 13.42 8.80 -3.65
CA TYR A 322 12.21 9.31 -4.29
C TYR A 322 11.30 8.17 -4.77
N CYS A 323 11.88 7.12 -5.38
CA CYS A 323 11.13 5.92 -5.78
C CYS A 323 10.54 5.18 -4.58
N LEU A 324 11.28 5.03 -3.49
CA LEU A 324 10.78 4.43 -2.25
C LEU A 324 9.64 5.28 -1.65
N ALA A 325 9.75 6.60 -1.69
CA ALA A 325 8.67 7.48 -1.26
C ALA A 325 7.40 7.24 -2.10
N MET A 326 7.54 7.14 -3.43
CA MET A 326 6.42 6.80 -4.31
C MET A 326 5.82 5.42 -4.05
N THR A 327 6.64 4.43 -3.69
CA THR A 327 6.18 3.12 -3.22
C THR A 327 5.30 3.26 -1.99
N LEU A 328 5.79 3.93 -0.94
CA LEU A 328 5.05 4.10 0.32
C LEU A 328 3.79 4.95 0.18
N ARG A 329 3.77 5.91 -0.76
CA ARG A 329 2.61 6.77 -1.05
C ARG A 329 1.57 6.08 -1.94
N ASP A 330 1.87 4.93 -2.54
CA ASP A 330 0.94 4.21 -3.45
C ASP A 330 0.68 2.75 -3.06
N CYS A 331 1.12 2.35 -1.86
CA CYS A 331 0.79 1.07 -1.26
C CYS A 331 -0.71 0.92 -1.00
N SER A 332 -1.11 -0.31 -0.70
CA SER A 332 -2.46 -0.70 -0.29
C SER A 332 -2.42 -1.19 1.15
N LEU A 333 -3.48 -0.95 1.92
CA LEU A 333 -3.71 -1.43 3.27
C LEU A 333 -4.90 -2.38 3.23
N PHE A 334 -4.67 -3.66 3.46
CA PHE A 334 -5.71 -4.66 3.66
C PHE A 334 -6.09 -4.71 5.14
N LEU A 335 -7.39 -4.64 5.42
CA LEU A 335 -7.97 -4.66 6.76
C LEU A 335 -8.98 -5.80 6.85
N ARG A 336 -8.76 -6.73 7.76
CA ARG A 336 -9.81 -7.66 8.23
C ARG A 336 -10.38 -7.10 9.52
N ILE A 337 -11.62 -6.64 9.46
CA ILE A 337 -12.29 -5.99 10.59
C ILE A 337 -13.36 -6.94 11.14
N PRO A 338 -13.26 -7.37 12.41
CA PRO A 338 -14.26 -8.22 13.04
C PRO A 338 -15.65 -7.58 12.98
N ARG A 339 -16.67 -8.41 12.68
CA ARG A 339 -18.07 -7.95 12.66
C ARG A 339 -18.66 -7.82 14.05
N ARG A 340 -18.22 -8.66 14.98
CA ARG A 340 -18.69 -8.66 16.38
C ARG A 340 -18.32 -7.36 17.10
N PRO A 341 -19.19 -6.81 17.95
CA PRO A 341 -18.87 -5.64 18.76
C PRO A 341 -17.82 -5.96 19.83
N GLY A 342 -17.04 -4.94 20.22
CA GLY A 342 -16.09 -5.06 21.32
C GLY A 342 -14.91 -5.99 21.04
N ALA A 343 -14.50 -6.10 19.77
CA ALA A 343 -13.26 -6.78 19.43
C ALA A 343 -12.06 -5.99 19.98
N SER A 344 -11.02 -6.71 20.39
CA SER A 344 -9.74 -6.10 20.76
C SER A 344 -9.10 -5.47 19.52
N ALA A 345 -8.24 -4.47 19.70
CA ALA A 345 -7.43 -3.92 18.63
C ALA A 345 -6.61 -5.01 17.91
N ASP A 346 -6.12 -6.02 18.64
CA ASP A 346 -5.35 -7.14 18.10
C ASP A 346 -6.18 -8.09 17.21
N ASP A 347 -7.52 -8.03 17.29
CA ASP A 347 -8.42 -8.81 16.43
C ASP A 347 -8.54 -8.19 15.02
N VAL A 348 -8.14 -6.93 14.83
CA VAL A 348 -8.09 -6.28 13.51
C VAL A 348 -6.76 -6.63 12.85
N VAL A 349 -6.80 -7.41 11.77
CA VAL A 349 -5.60 -7.71 10.98
C VAL A 349 -5.43 -6.60 9.94
N ALA A 350 -4.27 -5.94 9.96
CA ALA A 350 -3.95 -4.84 9.06
C ALA A 350 -2.58 -5.06 8.43
N LYS A 351 -2.53 -5.13 7.09
CA LYS A 351 -1.29 -5.41 6.35
C LYS A 351 -1.11 -4.49 5.15
N LEU A 352 0.09 -3.96 4.98
CA LEU A 352 0.47 -3.20 3.80
C LEU A 352 0.87 -4.15 2.65
N ALA A 353 0.49 -3.79 1.44
CA ALA A 353 0.72 -4.51 0.18
C ALA A 353 1.01 -3.53 -0.96
N ASP A 354 1.22 -4.05 -2.18
CA ASP A 354 1.54 -3.27 -3.39
C ASP A 354 2.80 -2.39 -3.24
N LEU A 355 3.81 -2.91 -2.55
CA LEU A 355 5.08 -2.22 -2.25
C LEU A 355 6.17 -2.51 -3.29
N ASP A 356 5.79 -2.61 -4.57
CA ASP A 356 6.72 -2.87 -5.67
C ASP A 356 7.62 -1.66 -5.97
N LYS A 357 8.88 -1.94 -6.32
CA LYS A 357 9.83 -0.93 -6.80
C LYS A 357 9.26 -0.15 -7.97
N LYS A 358 9.33 1.18 -7.89
CA LYS A 358 8.93 2.07 -9.00
C LYS A 358 10.10 2.30 -9.95
N ASN A 359 9.79 2.39 -11.24
CA ASN A 359 10.77 2.74 -12.28
C ASN A 359 10.75 4.26 -12.51
N TYR A 360 11.78 4.95 -12.01
CA TYR A 360 11.93 6.40 -12.11
C TYR A 360 11.83 6.90 -13.55
N GLY A 361 12.66 6.35 -14.46
CA GLY A 361 12.74 6.80 -15.85
C GLY A 361 11.40 6.75 -16.59
N SER A 362 10.54 5.80 -16.25
CA SER A 362 9.21 5.67 -16.86
C SER A 362 8.09 6.48 -16.18
N LYS A 363 8.31 6.97 -14.95
CA LYS A 363 7.24 7.54 -14.11
C LYS A 363 7.47 8.97 -13.64
N HIS A 364 8.72 9.44 -13.60
CA HIS A 364 9.08 10.72 -13.04
C HIS A 364 8.29 11.89 -13.65
N GLU A 365 8.27 12.01 -14.99
CA GLU A 365 7.53 13.07 -15.68
C GLU A 365 6.03 13.04 -15.37
N TYR A 366 5.44 11.85 -15.23
CA TYR A 366 4.03 11.72 -14.85
C TYR A 366 3.77 12.21 -13.41
N TRP A 367 4.69 11.93 -12.48
CA TRP A 367 4.54 12.36 -11.09
C TRP A 367 4.72 13.87 -10.93
N GLU A 368 5.70 14.46 -11.60
CA GLU A 368 5.91 15.92 -11.62
C GLU A 368 4.75 16.63 -12.32
N GLY A 369 4.36 16.19 -13.51
CA GLY A 369 3.24 16.79 -14.23
C GLY A 369 1.90 16.64 -13.50
N MET A 370 1.72 15.59 -12.69
CA MET A 370 0.58 15.48 -11.79
C MET A 370 0.58 16.60 -10.75
N GLU A 371 1.71 16.82 -10.07
CA GLU A 371 1.85 17.85 -9.03
C GLU A 371 1.67 19.25 -9.63
N ASP A 372 2.33 19.55 -10.75
CA ASP A 372 2.23 20.84 -11.44
C ASP A 372 0.79 21.13 -11.87
N GLY A 373 0.09 20.12 -12.38
CA GLY A 373 -1.32 20.24 -12.74
C GLY A 373 -2.26 20.49 -11.54
N LEU A 374 -1.84 20.22 -10.30
CA LEU A 374 -2.60 20.62 -9.09
C LEU A 374 -2.40 22.11 -8.81
N HIS A 375 -1.17 22.62 -8.99
CA HIS A 375 -0.84 24.03 -8.82
C HIS A 375 -1.53 24.90 -9.88
N GLU A 376 -1.40 24.55 -11.15
CA GLU A 376 -1.99 25.30 -12.27
C GLU A 376 -3.50 25.50 -12.14
N LYS A 377 -4.19 24.48 -11.60
CA LYS A 377 -5.65 24.47 -11.41
C LYS A 377 -6.09 24.99 -10.04
N ASN A 378 -5.14 25.48 -9.24
CA ASN A 378 -5.38 25.99 -7.88
C ASN A 378 -6.07 24.96 -6.96
N LEU A 379 -5.81 23.66 -7.16
CA LEU A 379 -6.54 22.58 -6.49
C LEU A 379 -6.05 22.29 -5.06
N TYR A 380 -5.14 23.09 -4.52
CA TYR A 380 -4.83 23.06 -3.08
C TYR A 380 -5.76 23.94 -2.23
N TRP A 381 -6.67 24.68 -2.86
CA TRP A 381 -7.64 25.57 -2.19
C TRP A 381 -9.09 25.12 -2.44
N LYS A 382 -9.99 25.40 -1.49
CA LYS A 382 -11.42 25.04 -1.62
C LYS A 382 -12.13 25.80 -2.74
N SER A 383 -11.64 26.98 -3.08
CA SER A 383 -12.10 27.76 -4.24
C SER A 383 -11.61 27.20 -5.58
N GLY A 384 -10.60 26.31 -5.57
CA GLY A 384 -9.99 25.73 -6.76
C GLY A 384 -10.93 24.86 -7.59
N GLY A 385 -10.65 24.79 -8.89
CA GLY A 385 -11.46 24.05 -9.86
C GLY A 385 -12.88 24.61 -9.99
N ASP A 386 -13.01 25.94 -10.08
CA ASP A 386 -14.28 26.66 -10.20
C ASP A 386 -15.28 26.32 -9.07
N GLY A 387 -14.77 26.18 -7.83
CA GLY A 387 -15.56 25.84 -6.65
C GLY A 387 -15.93 24.36 -6.51
N VAL A 388 -15.53 23.49 -7.44
CA VAL A 388 -15.79 22.04 -7.37
C VAL A 388 -15.12 21.40 -6.16
N SER A 389 -13.95 21.90 -5.75
CA SER A 389 -13.22 21.37 -4.59
C SER A 389 -14.07 21.37 -3.32
N ALA A 390 -14.73 22.48 -2.99
CA ALA A 390 -15.57 22.60 -1.80
C ALA A 390 -16.77 21.63 -1.80
N ALA A 391 -17.29 21.29 -2.99
CA ALA A 391 -18.43 20.37 -3.12
C ALA A 391 -18.04 18.89 -2.99
N LEU A 392 -16.80 18.53 -3.32
CA LEU A 392 -16.37 17.12 -3.41
C LEU A 392 -15.56 16.63 -2.22
N THR A 393 -14.94 17.53 -1.47
CA THR A 393 -14.12 17.15 -0.32
C THR A 393 -14.38 18.04 0.89
N ASP A 394 -14.53 17.40 2.04
CA ASP A 394 -14.57 18.03 3.36
C ASP A 394 -13.19 18.08 4.02
N CYS A 395 -12.09 17.94 3.26
CA CYS A 395 -10.73 17.92 3.77
C CYS A 395 -10.51 19.01 4.83
N GLN A 396 -10.33 18.59 6.07
CA GLN A 396 -10.24 19.46 7.23
C GLN A 396 -8.80 19.98 7.48
N LEU A 397 -7.91 19.96 6.47
CA LEU A 397 -6.48 20.30 6.63
C LEU A 397 -6.24 21.59 7.47
N PRO A 398 -6.95 22.71 7.23
CA PRO A 398 -6.83 23.94 8.02
C PRO A 398 -7.18 23.78 9.50
N PHE A 399 -8.21 22.98 9.80
CA PHE A 399 -8.62 22.73 11.18
C PHE A 399 -7.49 22.06 11.97
N TYR A 400 -6.77 21.12 11.36
CA TYR A 400 -5.66 20.47 12.06
C TYR A 400 -4.50 21.42 12.25
N LYS A 401 -4.14 22.24 11.24
CA LYS A 401 -3.11 23.28 11.38
C LYS A 401 -3.37 24.18 12.60
N ALA A 402 -4.61 24.60 12.81
CA ALA A 402 -4.99 25.40 13.98
C ALA A 402 -4.90 24.63 15.32
N GLY A 403 -5.11 23.31 15.28
CA GLY A 403 -5.03 22.40 16.42
C GLY A 403 -3.62 21.89 16.77
N VAL A 404 -2.62 22.07 15.89
CA VAL A 404 -1.26 21.50 16.02
C VAL A 404 -0.58 21.87 17.33
N LYS A 405 -0.84 23.08 17.87
CA LYS A 405 -0.24 23.56 19.13
C LYS A 405 -0.49 22.63 20.33
N ASN A 406 -1.55 21.83 20.28
CA ASN A 406 -1.93 20.90 21.35
C ASN A 406 -1.35 19.49 21.15
N LEU A 407 -0.70 19.22 20.01
CA LEU A 407 -0.07 17.93 19.73
C LEU A 407 1.34 17.84 20.33
N PRO A 408 1.87 16.62 20.57
CA PRO A 408 3.28 16.42 20.89
C PRO A 408 4.21 16.95 19.77
N PRO A 409 5.38 17.54 20.09
CA PRO A 409 6.29 18.14 19.10
C PRO A 409 6.60 17.26 17.89
N GLU A 410 6.82 15.97 18.11
CA GLU A 410 7.13 14.96 17.10
C GLU A 410 5.99 14.74 16.10
N VAL A 411 4.73 14.96 16.51
CA VAL A 411 3.56 14.86 15.63
C VAL A 411 3.31 16.17 14.90
N ARG A 412 3.69 17.31 15.49
CA ARG A 412 3.49 18.64 14.88
C ARG A 412 4.19 18.76 13.53
N GLU A 413 5.33 18.08 13.37
CA GLU A 413 6.14 18.15 12.16
C GLU A 413 5.33 17.75 10.92
N TYR A 414 4.52 16.69 11.00
CA TYR A 414 3.70 16.19 9.90
C TYR A 414 2.60 17.15 9.41
N TYR A 415 2.32 18.20 10.17
CA TYR A 415 1.32 19.21 9.84
C TYR A 415 1.96 20.56 9.51
N ARG A 416 3.30 20.65 9.48
CA ARG A 416 4.02 21.82 8.98
C ARG A 416 3.77 21.95 7.48
N LEU A 417 3.33 23.14 7.10
CA LEU A 417 3.06 23.60 5.74
C LEU A 417 2.86 25.12 5.74
#